data_AF-A0A662Q7I3-F1
#
_entry.id   AF-A0A662Q7I3-F1
#
_cell.length_a   1.000
_cell.length_b   1.000
_cell.length_c   1.000
_cell.angle_alpha   90.00
_cell.angle_beta   90.00
_cell.angle_gamma   90.00
#
_symmetry.space_group_name_H-M   'P 1'
#
loop_
_entity.id
_entity.type
_entity.pdbx_description
1 polymer ?
#
loop_
_entity_poly.entity_id
_entity_poly.type
_entity_poly.pdbx_seq_one_letter_code
_entity_poly.pdbx_strand_id
1 'polypeptide(L)' 'LLEFGEIWKIVIHLDNIYGGLDKVQLKPNDVFIVEIKPSVGSMLKVERRIPPSIDPVMDLG' A
#
# COMPACT_ATOMS: atom_id res chain seq x y z
N LEU A 1 -10.49 -16.58 7.66
CA LEU A 1 -10.00 -17.22 6.41
C LEU A 1 -10.76 -16.49 5.31
N LEU A 2 -10.10 -16.01 4.25
CA LEU A 2 -10.83 -15.39 3.14
C LEU A 2 -11.47 -16.51 2.30
N GLU A 3 -12.77 -16.39 2.04
CA GLU A 3 -13.50 -17.38 1.25
C GLU A 3 -13.42 -17.07 -0.26
N PHE A 4 -13.69 -18.08 -1.08
CA PHE A 4 -13.69 -17.90 -2.53
C PHE A 4 -14.82 -16.94 -2.95
N GLY A 5 -14.45 -15.87 -3.66
CA GLY A 5 -15.39 -14.82 -4.09
C GLY A 5 -15.60 -13.69 -3.09
N GLU A 6 -14.96 -13.74 -1.91
CA GLU A 6 -15.03 -12.67 -0.92
C GLU A 6 -14.22 -11.44 -1.35
N ILE A 7 -14.85 -10.26 -1.29
CA ILE A 7 -14.18 -8.97 -1.50
C ILE A 7 -13.81 -8.39 -0.15
N TRP A 8 -12.56 -7.97 -0.01
CA TRP A 8 -12.00 -7.44 1.21
C TRP A 8 -11.17 -6.18 0.91
N LYS A 9 -10.97 -5.34 1.94
CA LYS A 9 -10.23 -4.08 1.84
C LYS A 9 -9.03 -4.11 2.78
N ILE A 10 -7.86 -3.71 2.28
CA ILE A 10 -6.70 -3.37 3.11
C ILE A 10 -6.63 -1.86 3.24
N VAL A 11 -6.44 -1.38 4.47
CA VAL A 11 -6.09 0.01 4.76
C VAL A 11 -4.71 0.03 5.42
N ILE A 12 -3.74 0.70 4.79
CA ILE A 12 -2.39 0.87 5.30
C ILE A 12 -2.23 2.31 5.77
N HIS A 13 -1.97 2.45 7.07
CA HIS A 13 -1.72 3.73 7.73
C HIS A 13 -0.21 4.02 7.70
N LEU A 14 0.21 4.95 6.84
CA LEU A 14 1.63 5.31 6.65
C LEU A 14 2.20 6.21 7.74
N ASP A 15 1.35 6.73 8.63
CA ASP A 15 1.73 7.46 9.83
C ASP A 15 2.24 6.54 10.96
N ASN A 16 2.16 5.21 10.79
CA ASN A 16 2.63 4.23 11.77
C ASN A 16 3.35 3.04 11.10
N ILE A 17 4.54 3.29 10.55
CA ILE A 17 5.37 2.26 9.90
C ILE A 17 6.36 1.68 10.92
N TYR A 18 6.26 0.38 11.18
CA TYR A 18 7.14 -0.37 12.08
C TYR A 18 8.61 -0.36 11.62
N GLY A 19 9.56 -0.20 12.56
CA GLY A 19 11.00 -0.37 12.31
C GLY A 19 11.90 0.79 12.71
N GLY A 20 11.39 1.80 13.43
CA GLY A 20 12.18 2.98 13.85
C GLY A 20 12.40 4.01 12.74
N LEU A 21 11.66 3.87 11.63
CA LEU A 21 11.60 4.87 10.57
C LEU A 21 10.46 5.83 10.88
N ASP A 22 10.75 6.81 11.72
CA ASP A 22 9.79 7.84 12.07
C ASP A 22 9.66 8.83 10.90
N LYS A 23 8.42 9.19 10.52
CA LYS A 23 8.10 10.24 9.53
C LYS A 23 8.51 9.93 8.08
N VAL A 24 8.31 8.70 7.61
CA VAL A 24 8.41 8.39 6.17
C VAL A 24 7.33 9.18 5.43
N GLN A 25 7.74 10.24 4.73
CA GLN A 25 6.88 11.02 3.85
C GLN A 25 7.13 10.60 2.41
N LEU A 26 6.09 10.12 1.75
CA LEU A 26 6.12 9.89 0.31
C LEU A 26 6.16 11.24 -0.41
N LYS A 27 7.12 11.41 -1.32
CA LYS A 27 7.28 12.62 -2.13
C LYS A 27 6.60 12.44 -3.49
N PRO A 28 6.27 13.54 -4.18
CA PRO A 28 5.81 13.48 -5.57
C PRO A 28 6.78 12.68 -6.45
N ASN A 29 6.22 11.84 -7.31
CA ASN A 29 6.93 10.93 -8.23
C ASN A 29 7.65 9.73 -7.58
N ASP A 30 7.62 9.58 -6.25
CA ASP A 30 8.13 8.38 -5.59
C ASP A 30 7.37 7.13 -6.05
N VAL A 31 8.06 5.99 -6.05
CA VAL A 31 7.44 4.69 -6.27
C VAL A 31 7.35 3.99 -4.92
N PHE A 32 6.16 3.53 -4.56
CA PHE A 32 5.96 2.64 -3.42
C PHE A 32 5.44 1.29 -3.87
N ILE A 33 5.85 0.26 -3.14
CA ILE A 33 5.53 -1.13 -3.43
C ILE A 33 4.97 -1.75 -2.16
N VAL A 34 3.82 -2.41 -2.28
CA VAL A 34 3.20 -3.21 -1.24
C VAL A 34 3.24 -4.67 -1.69
N GLU A 35 3.95 -5.50 -0.92
CA GLU A 35 3.97 -6.96 -1.10
C GLU A 35 3.13 -7.63 -0.02
N ILE A 36 2.05 -8.29 -0.42
CA ILE A 36 1.19 -9.05 0.47
C ILE A 36 1.57 -10.53 0.34
N LYS A 37 2.10 -11.09 1.43
CA LYS A 37 2.52 -12.49 1.51
C LYS A 37 1.49 -13.27 2.32
N PRO A 38 0.54 -13.98 1.68
CA PRO A 38 -0.38 -14.83 2.42
C PRO A 38 0.36 -16.01 3.05
N SER A 39 -0.21 -16.60 4.10
CA SER A 39 0.36 -17.78 4.76
C SER A 39 0.43 -19.01 3.84
N VAL A 40 -0.43 -19.06 2.81
CA VAL A 40 -0.48 -20.10 1.78
C VAL A 40 -0.86 -19.43 0.46
N GLY A 41 -0.18 -19.80 -0.63
CA GLY A 41 -0.45 -19.28 -1.98
C GLY A 41 0.60 -18.29 -2.50
N SER A 42 0.29 -17.63 -3.61
CA SER A 42 1.21 -16.71 -4.30
C SER A 42 1.24 -15.33 -3.66
N MET A 43 2.39 -14.67 -3.74
CA MET A 43 2.56 -13.28 -3.32
C MET A 43 1.79 -12.34 -4.25
N LEU A 44 1.12 -11.34 -3.67
CA LEU A 44 0.52 -10.25 -4.42
C LEU A 44 1.43 -9.01 -4.31
N LYS A 45 1.80 -8.44 -5.45
CA LYS A 45 2.60 -7.21 -5.52
C LYS A 45 1.77 -6.08 -6.12
N VAL A 46 1.68 -4.98 -5.39
CA VAL A 46 1.04 -3.74 -5.84
C VAL A 46 2.12 -2.67 -5.88
N GLU A 47 2.39 -2.11 -7.06
CA GLU A 47 3.36 -1.04 -7.27
C GLU A 47 2.63 0.19 -7.79
N ARG A 48 2.92 1.34 -7.18
CA ARG A 48 2.27 2.61 -7.51
C ARG A 48 3.29 3.74 -7.52
N ARG A 49 3.09 4.67 -8.45
CA ARG A 49 3.84 5.93 -8.49
C ARG A 49 2.97 7.04 -7.93
N ILE A 50 3.52 7.78 -6.99
CA ILE A 50 2.90 8.99 -6.46
C ILE A 50 2.90 10.05 -7.56
N PRO A 51 1.75 10.67 -7.88
CA PRO A 51 1.69 11.69 -8.91
C PRO A 51 2.47 12.95 -8.51
N PRO A 52 2.70 13.87 -9.47
CA PRO A 52 3.43 15.12 -9.24
C PRO A 52 2.81 16.04 -8.18
N SER A 53 1.50 15.91 -7.94
CA SER A 53 0.77 16.60 -6.88
C SER A 53 -0.18 15.61 -6.22
N ILE A 54 -0.30 15.67 -4.89
CA ILE A 54 -1.22 14.84 -4.12
C ILE A 54 -2.41 15.70 -3.69
N ASP A 55 -3.62 15.26 -4.03
CA ASP A 55 -4.88 15.83 -3.52
C ASP A 55 -5.31 14.98 -2.29
N PRO A 56 -5.94 15.58 -1.25
CA PRO A 56 -6.46 14.84 -0.10
C PRO A 56 -7.28 13.59 -0.43
N VAL A 57 -7.94 13.55 -1.59
CA VAL A 57 -8.60 12.33 -2.10
C VAL A 57 -8.05 12.04 -3.49
N MET A 58 -7.22 11.01 -3.58
CA MET A 58 -6.55 10.63 -4.82
C MET A 58 -6.56 9.12 -5.00
N ASP A 59 -7.13 8.68 -6.12
CA ASP A 59 -7.06 7.30 -6.56
C ASP A 59 -5.77 7.09 -7.36
N LEU A 60 -5.01 6.05 -7.00
CA LEU A 60 -3.76 5.69 -7.66
C LEU A 60 -3.91 4.46 -8.57
N GLY A 61 -5.13 3.93 -8.72
CA GLY A 61 -5.51 2.82 -9.60
C GLY A 61 -4.89 1.51 -9.20
#